data_AF-A0A9P5KT01-F1
#
_entry.id   AF-A0A9P5KT01-F1
#
_cell.length_a   1.000
_cell.length_b   1.000
_cell.length_c   1.000
_cell.angle_alpha   90.00
_cell.angle_beta   90.00
_cell.angle_gamma   90.00
#
_symmetry.space_group_name_H-M   'P 1'
#
loop_
_entity.id
_entity.type
_entity.pdbx_description
1 polymer ?
#
loop_
_entity_poly.entity_id
_entity_poly.type
_entity_poly.pdbx_seq_one_letter_code
_entity_poly.pdbx_strand_id
1 'polypeptide(L)'
;MHAPYGPGDAAYTCHRTAQAWELARLAKRASDCGHLVVVVGDMNSVPGSLTHRLFNLVARLSDSWQDCHGEFKGEIGLLSPEDQIIQAGTTCDSQLNTWRAQRRIDEACRLDYIFYDSSFARVSDARVSFIDPIPGIGSVSDHFAAETDLIVNEQAVRKPPVDSDDLRLLYTDILDLIDDYKHTSIMQAKLRNYHFIASVIVLIGLLIAVFWGAAHNRAWVGFLFMLAAIVVAVTGLLDGLMGFLFGRCEMRGLREFESEVELARHVLE
;
A
#
# COMPACT_ATOMS: atom_id res chain seq x y z
N MET A 1 3.07 -2.22 5.13
CA MET A 1 2.88 -2.37 3.66
C MET A 1 3.08 -1.02 2.99
N HIS A 2 3.08 -0.94 1.66
CA HIS A 2 3.45 0.28 0.94
C HIS A 2 2.56 1.50 1.28
N ALA A 3 3.04 2.48 2.03
CA ALA A 3 2.24 3.64 2.42
C ALA A 3 1.79 4.51 1.22
N PRO A 4 0.62 5.17 1.27
CA PRO A 4 0.23 6.13 0.25
C PRO A 4 1.01 7.46 0.42
N TYR A 5 1.86 7.82 -0.54
CA TYR A 5 2.70 9.03 -0.46
C TYR A 5 2.14 10.25 -1.22
N GLY A 6 0.90 10.20 -1.70
CA GLY A 6 0.25 11.32 -2.39
C GLY A 6 -0.99 10.92 -3.18
N PRO A 7 -1.61 11.87 -3.89
CA PRO A 7 -2.77 11.60 -4.75
C PRO A 7 -2.36 10.69 -5.92
N GLY A 8 -3.00 9.52 -6.02
CA GLY A 8 -2.64 8.46 -6.97
C GLY A 8 -2.98 7.07 -6.43
N ASP A 9 -4.20 6.91 -5.90
CA ASP A 9 -4.63 5.81 -5.05
C ASP A 9 -4.45 4.41 -5.68
N ALA A 10 -4.82 4.26 -6.96
CA ALA A 10 -4.82 2.96 -7.64
C ALA A 10 -3.44 2.27 -7.65
N ALA A 11 -2.35 3.02 -7.83
CA ALA A 11 -0.99 2.46 -7.84
C ALA A 11 -0.62 1.92 -6.47
N TYR A 12 -0.75 2.74 -5.43
CA TYR A 12 -0.41 2.35 -4.06
C TYR A 12 -1.28 1.21 -3.56
N THR A 13 -2.58 1.24 -3.89
CA THR A 13 -3.53 0.21 -3.50
C THR A 13 -3.25 -1.11 -4.23
N CYS A 14 -2.88 -1.09 -5.52
CA CYS A 14 -2.48 -2.30 -6.25
C CYS A 14 -1.20 -2.92 -5.65
N HIS A 15 -0.16 -2.11 -5.40
CA HIS A 15 1.11 -2.57 -4.80
C HIS A 15 0.90 -3.18 -3.42
N ARG A 16 0.09 -2.52 -2.59
CA ARG A 16 -0.27 -3.00 -1.25
C ARG A 16 -1.06 -4.30 -1.30
N THR A 17 -2.00 -4.41 -2.22
CA THR A 17 -2.81 -5.62 -2.42
C THR A 17 -1.92 -6.79 -2.87
N ALA A 18 -0.95 -6.55 -3.75
CA ALA A 18 0.04 -7.56 -4.16
C ALA A 18 0.92 -8.02 -2.98
N GLN A 19 1.38 -7.10 -2.13
CA GLN A 19 2.12 -7.44 -0.91
C GLN A 19 1.26 -8.26 0.07
N ALA A 20 -0.01 -7.89 0.22
CA ALA A 20 -0.96 -8.59 1.07
C ALA A 20 -1.27 -9.99 0.54
N TRP A 21 -1.40 -10.16 -0.77
CA TRP A 21 -1.61 -11.45 -1.43
C TRP A 21 -0.49 -12.44 -1.09
N GLU A 22 0.76 -12.03 -1.28
CA GLU A 22 1.92 -12.88 -1.00
C GLU A 22 2.02 -13.25 0.48
N LEU A 23 1.86 -12.26 1.37
CA LEU A 23 1.91 -12.49 2.81
C LEU A 23 0.74 -13.38 3.28
N ALA A 24 -0.46 -13.19 2.74
CA ALA A 24 -1.63 -14.01 3.05
C ALA A 24 -1.42 -15.48 2.63
N ARG A 25 -0.84 -15.72 1.44
CA ARG A 25 -0.50 -17.08 0.98
C ARG A 25 0.59 -17.73 1.82
N LEU A 26 1.60 -16.97 2.26
CA LEU A 26 2.62 -17.45 3.18
C LEU A 26 2.02 -17.84 4.54
N ALA A 27 1.18 -16.97 5.11
CA ALA A 27 0.46 -17.22 6.35
C ALA A 27 -0.45 -18.44 6.23
N LYS A 28 -1.20 -18.57 5.13
CA LYS A 28 -2.06 -19.72 4.84
C LYS A 28 -1.27 -21.03 4.84
N ARG A 29 -0.14 -21.07 4.13
CA ARG A 29 0.73 -22.25 4.05
C ARG A 29 1.26 -22.65 5.43
N ALA A 30 1.70 -21.68 6.23
CA ALA A 30 2.18 -21.95 7.58
C ALA A 30 1.06 -22.51 8.49
N SER A 31 -0.15 -21.95 8.42
CA SER A 31 -1.33 -22.45 9.13
C SER A 31 -1.71 -23.87 8.68
N ASP A 32 -1.70 -24.14 7.38
CA ASP A 32 -1.97 -25.48 6.82
C ASP A 32 -0.94 -26.54 7.26
N CYS A 33 0.29 -26.13 7.56
CA CYS A 33 1.32 -26.99 8.14
C CYS A 33 1.13 -27.22 9.66
N GLY A 34 0.08 -26.68 10.28
CA GLY A 34 -0.23 -26.86 11.69
C GLY A 34 0.48 -25.90 12.63
N HIS A 35 0.98 -24.77 12.14
CA HIS A 35 1.58 -23.74 12.98
C HIS A 35 0.54 -22.71 13.44
N LEU A 36 0.65 -22.24 14.68
CA LEU A 36 -0.02 -21.01 15.11
C LEU A 36 0.61 -19.84 14.36
N VAL A 37 -0.18 -19.17 13.52
CA VAL A 37 0.26 -18.01 12.74
C VAL A 37 -0.28 -16.73 13.35
N VAL A 38 0.61 -15.76 13.51
CA VAL A 38 0.26 -14.38 13.88
C VAL A 38 0.94 -13.46 12.88
N VAL A 39 0.17 -12.53 12.30
CA VAL A 39 0.66 -11.52 11.36
C VAL A 39 0.40 -10.15 11.99
N VAL A 40 1.46 -9.38 12.22
CA VAL A 40 1.40 -8.08 12.86
C VAL A 40 1.99 -6.99 11.98
N GLY A 41 1.46 -5.78 12.12
CA GLY A 41 2.08 -4.56 11.63
C GLY A 41 1.12 -3.60 10.95
N ASP A 42 1.71 -2.53 10.42
CA ASP A 42 1.01 -1.50 9.68
C ASP A 42 0.69 -1.97 8.25
N MET A 43 -0.58 -2.26 8.01
CA MET A 43 -1.10 -2.66 6.71
C MET A 43 -1.37 -1.45 5.80
N ASN A 44 -1.36 -0.23 6.33
CA ASN A 44 -1.72 1.00 5.63
C ASN A 44 -3.04 0.82 4.85
N SER A 45 -3.99 0.13 5.47
CA SER A 45 -5.28 -0.22 4.90
C SER A 45 -6.30 -0.27 6.01
N VAL A 46 -7.49 0.24 5.76
CA VAL A 46 -8.58 0.25 6.73
C VAL A 46 -9.34 -1.08 6.76
N PRO A 47 -10.11 -1.37 7.83
CA PRO A 47 -10.90 -2.60 7.91
C PRO A 47 -11.87 -2.70 6.71
N GLY A 48 -12.08 -3.92 6.19
CA GLY A 48 -12.94 -4.15 5.02
C GLY A 48 -12.29 -3.86 3.66
N SER A 49 -11.11 -3.24 3.62
CA SER A 49 -10.32 -3.08 2.38
C SER A 49 -9.90 -4.43 1.77
N LEU A 50 -9.40 -4.42 0.52
CA LEU A 50 -8.88 -5.62 -0.15
C LEU A 50 -7.78 -6.32 0.66
N THR A 51 -6.84 -5.54 1.21
CA THR A 51 -5.78 -6.03 2.10
C THR A 51 -6.35 -6.77 3.32
N HIS A 52 -7.34 -6.19 3.99
CA HIS A 52 -7.97 -6.81 5.16
C HIS A 52 -8.72 -8.09 4.78
N ARG A 53 -9.49 -8.05 3.68
CA ARG A 53 -10.21 -9.22 3.15
C ARG A 53 -9.27 -10.34 2.71
N LEU A 54 -8.08 -10.04 2.19
CA LEU A 54 -7.07 -11.06 1.85
C LEU A 54 -6.62 -11.87 3.07
N PHE A 55 -6.34 -11.22 4.20
CA PHE A 55 -6.00 -11.94 5.43
C PHE A 55 -7.18 -12.77 5.96
N ASN A 56 -8.40 -12.23 5.90
CA ASN A 56 -9.58 -12.92 6.40
C ASN A 56 -9.97 -14.12 5.53
N LEU A 57 -10.01 -13.95 4.20
CA LEU A 57 -10.57 -14.94 3.28
C LEU A 57 -9.49 -15.89 2.73
N VAL A 58 -8.31 -15.38 2.34
CA VAL A 58 -7.23 -16.21 1.77
C VAL A 58 -6.36 -16.82 2.86
N ALA A 59 -5.87 -16.01 3.80
CA ALA A 59 -5.05 -16.52 4.90
C ALA A 59 -5.87 -17.25 5.98
N ARG A 60 -7.20 -17.05 5.99
CA ARG A 60 -8.12 -17.54 7.03
C ARG A 60 -7.71 -17.10 8.43
N LEU A 61 -7.10 -15.93 8.56
CA LEU A 61 -6.77 -15.34 9.86
C LEU A 61 -7.93 -14.48 10.34
N SER A 62 -8.05 -14.33 11.66
CA SER A 62 -9.00 -13.44 12.30
C SER A 62 -8.31 -12.13 12.70
N ASP A 63 -9.05 -11.02 12.68
CA ASP A 63 -8.62 -9.72 13.18
C ASP A 63 -8.87 -9.66 14.70
N SER A 64 -7.80 -9.54 15.51
CA SER A 64 -7.94 -9.63 16.95
C SER A 64 -8.81 -8.53 17.56
N TRP A 65 -8.82 -7.34 16.96
CA TRP A 65 -9.66 -6.24 17.42
C TRP A 65 -11.14 -6.54 17.18
N GLN A 66 -11.48 -6.98 15.97
CA GLN A 66 -12.87 -7.29 15.60
C GLN A 66 -13.41 -8.49 16.39
N ASP A 67 -12.58 -9.50 16.66
CA ASP A 67 -12.99 -10.63 17.50
C ASP A 67 -13.24 -10.21 18.97
N CYS A 68 -12.51 -9.21 19.48
CA CYS A 68 -12.66 -8.72 20.85
C CYS A 68 -13.84 -7.73 21.01
N HIS A 69 -14.00 -6.80 20.07
CA HIS A 69 -14.91 -5.65 20.20
C HIS A 69 -16.06 -5.64 19.20
N GLY A 70 -16.01 -6.50 18.19
CA GLY A 70 -16.91 -6.47 17.05
C GLY A 70 -16.45 -5.51 15.95
N GLU A 71 -17.19 -5.53 14.83
CA GLU A 71 -16.95 -4.63 13.72
C GLU A 71 -17.55 -3.25 14.00
N PHE A 72 -16.73 -2.20 13.90
CA PHE A 72 -17.20 -0.82 13.94
C PHE A 72 -17.86 -0.45 12.60
N LYS A 73 -19.12 -0.01 12.65
CA LYS A 73 -19.94 0.38 11.47
C LYS A 73 -20.36 1.85 11.46
N GLY A 74 -19.89 2.63 12.43
CA GLY A 74 -20.22 4.05 12.55
C GLY A 74 -19.37 4.94 11.63
N GLU A 75 -19.67 6.24 11.64
CA GLU A 75 -18.84 7.25 10.98
C GLU A 75 -17.81 7.79 11.97
N ILE A 76 -16.52 7.59 11.67
CA ILE A 76 -15.42 7.94 12.59
C ILE A 76 -15.36 9.44 12.92
N GLY A 77 -15.72 10.30 11.96
CA GLY A 77 -15.73 11.75 12.13
C GLY A 77 -16.83 12.29 13.05
N LEU A 78 -17.80 11.44 13.45
CA LEU A 78 -18.84 11.81 14.41
C LEU A 78 -18.46 11.50 15.86
N LEU A 79 -17.36 10.77 16.08
CA LEU A 79 -16.88 10.38 17.39
C LEU A 79 -15.91 11.43 17.96
N SER A 80 -15.84 11.51 19.29
CA SER A 80 -14.72 12.20 19.96
C SER A 80 -13.40 11.46 19.69
N PRO A 81 -12.24 12.12 19.68
CA PRO A 81 -10.96 11.44 19.46
C PRO A 81 -10.70 10.26 20.42
N GLU A 82 -11.19 10.32 21.65
CA GLU A 82 -11.13 9.24 22.63
C GLU A 82 -12.05 8.07 22.22
N ASP A 83 -13.28 8.36 21.80
CA ASP A 83 -14.23 7.35 21.32
C ASP A 83 -13.76 6.70 20.01
N GLN A 84 -13.05 7.43 19.14
CA GLN A 84 -12.43 6.86 17.94
C GLN A 84 -11.45 5.74 18.28
N ILE A 85 -10.71 5.88 19.39
CA ILE A 85 -9.80 4.83 19.85
C ILE A 85 -10.59 3.69 20.49
N ILE A 86 -11.48 4.01 21.43
CA ILE A 86 -12.21 2.99 22.22
C ILE A 86 -13.12 2.14 21.34
N GLN A 87 -13.84 2.75 20.40
CA GLN A 87 -14.86 2.07 19.60
C GLN A 87 -14.33 1.55 18.26
N ALA A 88 -13.48 2.32 17.58
CA ALA A 88 -13.01 1.98 16.23
C ALA A 88 -11.57 1.42 16.20
N GLY A 89 -10.87 1.41 17.34
CA GLY A 89 -9.48 0.93 17.43
C GLY A 89 -8.51 1.79 16.65
N THR A 90 -8.75 3.10 16.60
CA THR A 90 -7.93 4.05 15.85
C THR A 90 -6.47 3.97 16.28
N THR A 91 -5.57 3.71 15.33
CA THR A 91 -4.11 3.65 15.58
C THR A 91 -3.34 4.75 14.87
N CYS A 92 -3.91 5.39 13.84
CA CYS A 92 -3.24 6.44 13.08
C CYS A 92 -4.15 7.66 12.89
N ASP A 93 -3.51 8.81 12.63
CA ASP A 93 -4.15 10.10 12.30
C ASP A 93 -5.18 10.63 13.32
N SER A 94 -5.21 10.08 14.53
CA SER A 94 -5.97 10.65 15.65
C SER A 94 -5.42 12.02 16.08
N GLN A 95 -6.32 12.95 16.38
CA GLN A 95 -5.95 14.27 16.91
C GLN A 95 -5.33 14.21 18.32
N LEU A 96 -5.49 13.10 19.05
CA LEU A 96 -4.81 12.88 20.33
C LEU A 96 -3.30 12.67 20.15
N ASN A 97 -2.87 12.28 18.95
CA ASN A 97 -1.45 12.10 18.65
C ASN A 97 -0.82 13.45 18.33
N THR A 98 0.25 13.83 19.06
CA THR A 98 0.87 15.15 18.87
C THR A 98 1.50 15.35 17.48
N TRP A 99 1.89 14.27 16.78
CA TRP A 99 2.40 14.32 15.41
C TRP A 99 1.29 14.53 14.37
N ARG A 100 0.02 14.34 14.77
CA ARG A 100 -1.18 14.37 13.91
C ARG A 100 -2.27 15.30 14.44
N ALA A 101 -2.01 16.10 15.47
CA ALA A 101 -2.99 16.96 16.13
C ALA A 101 -3.71 17.96 15.20
N GLN A 102 -3.11 18.29 14.05
CA GLN A 102 -3.69 19.21 13.04
C GLN A 102 -4.50 18.50 11.96
N ARG A 103 -4.59 17.17 11.98
CA ARG A 103 -5.39 16.39 11.03
C ARG A 103 -6.87 16.64 11.24
N ARG A 104 -7.68 16.35 10.23
CA ARG A 104 -9.15 16.42 10.37
C ARG A 104 -9.64 15.22 11.17
N ILE A 105 -10.71 15.41 11.94
CA ILE A 105 -11.24 14.36 12.82
C ILE A 105 -11.70 13.12 12.06
N ASP A 106 -12.15 13.28 10.81
CA ASP A 106 -12.58 12.21 9.91
C ASP A 106 -11.43 11.44 9.25
N GLU A 107 -10.17 11.89 9.41
CA GLU A 107 -8.98 11.20 8.86
C GLU A 107 -8.44 10.11 9.80
N ALA A 108 -8.89 10.08 11.06
CA ALA A 108 -8.53 9.05 12.01
C ALA A 108 -8.88 7.65 11.47
N CYS A 109 -7.96 6.69 11.59
CA CYS A 109 -8.16 5.35 11.08
C CYS A 109 -7.36 4.28 11.83
N ARG A 110 -7.76 3.02 11.63
CA ARG A 110 -7.03 1.84 12.09
C ARG A 110 -6.25 1.26 10.93
N LEU A 111 -4.92 1.31 11.02
CA LEU A 111 -3.99 0.80 9.99
C LEU A 111 -3.09 -0.33 10.50
N ASP A 112 -2.98 -0.45 11.83
CA ASP A 112 -2.15 -1.44 12.50
C ASP A 112 -3.01 -2.62 12.95
N TYR A 113 -2.58 -3.83 12.58
CA TYR A 113 -3.35 -5.05 12.82
C TYR A 113 -2.52 -6.10 13.53
N ILE A 114 -3.24 -6.93 14.30
CA ILE A 114 -2.76 -8.22 14.77
C ILE A 114 -3.75 -9.27 14.27
N PHE A 115 -3.42 -9.88 13.14
CA PHE A 115 -4.16 -11.03 12.63
C PHE A 115 -3.62 -12.30 13.26
N TYR A 116 -4.50 -13.24 13.58
CA TYR A 116 -4.11 -14.48 14.23
C TYR A 116 -4.93 -15.67 13.74
N ASP A 117 -4.36 -16.87 13.86
CA ASP A 117 -5.07 -18.09 13.53
C ASP A 117 -6.00 -18.53 14.66
N SER A 118 -7.28 -18.17 14.55
CA SER A 118 -8.35 -18.56 15.47
C SER A 118 -8.62 -20.07 15.59
N SER A 119 -7.95 -20.93 14.80
CA SER A 119 -7.95 -22.37 15.04
C SER A 119 -7.09 -22.74 16.24
N PHE A 120 -5.98 -22.02 16.45
CA PHE A 120 -4.97 -22.36 17.45
C PHE A 120 -4.96 -21.40 18.65
N ALA A 121 -5.62 -20.26 18.57
CA ALA A 121 -5.73 -19.33 19.68
C ALA A 121 -7.10 -18.65 19.73
N ARG A 122 -7.36 -17.91 20.80
CA ARG A 122 -8.50 -16.99 20.94
C ARG A 122 -8.04 -15.70 21.61
N VAL A 123 -8.69 -14.60 21.30
CA VAL A 123 -8.43 -13.30 21.93
C VAL A 123 -9.05 -13.28 23.33
N SER A 124 -8.29 -12.82 24.32
CA SER A 124 -8.82 -12.47 25.65
C SER A 124 -8.98 -10.97 25.84
N ASP A 125 -8.09 -10.17 25.26
CA ASP A 125 -8.15 -8.71 25.28
C ASP A 125 -7.49 -8.12 24.03
N ALA A 126 -7.95 -6.95 23.61
CA ALA A 126 -7.35 -6.15 22.56
C ALA A 126 -7.51 -4.67 22.89
N ARG A 127 -6.44 -3.88 22.76
CA ARG A 127 -6.45 -2.45 23.10
C ARG A 127 -5.47 -1.66 22.24
N VAL A 128 -5.72 -0.37 22.17
CA VAL A 128 -4.75 0.60 21.65
C VAL A 128 -3.94 1.12 22.83
N SER A 129 -2.62 1.07 22.72
CA SER A 129 -1.67 1.41 23.78
C SER A 129 -0.74 2.55 23.32
N PHE A 130 0.02 3.13 24.25
CA PHE A 130 0.90 4.28 24.01
C PHE A 130 0.18 5.54 23.47
N ILE A 131 -1.03 5.78 23.98
CA ILE A 131 -1.85 6.95 23.61
C ILE A 131 -1.35 8.22 24.31
N ASP A 132 -0.92 8.08 25.56
CA ASP A 132 -0.51 9.21 26.40
C ASP A 132 0.79 9.86 25.89
N PRO A 133 0.82 11.19 25.72
CA PRO A 133 2.03 11.90 25.35
C PRO A 133 3.03 11.96 26.51
N ILE A 134 4.32 11.85 26.19
CA ILE A 134 5.39 12.05 27.16
C ILE A 134 5.49 13.56 27.48
N PRO A 135 5.46 13.95 28.78
CA PRO A 135 5.56 15.35 29.18
C PRO A 135 6.77 16.06 28.56
N GLY A 136 6.54 17.17 27.86
CA GLY A 136 7.58 17.97 27.22
C GLY A 136 8.13 17.42 25.89
N ILE A 137 7.69 16.24 25.44
CA ILE A 137 8.11 15.62 24.17
C ILE A 137 6.92 15.44 23.22
N GLY A 138 5.79 14.92 23.72
CA GLY A 138 4.64 14.53 22.91
C GLY A 138 4.52 13.00 22.77
N SER A 139 3.70 12.55 21.82
CA SER A 139 3.48 11.14 21.51
C SER A 139 4.77 10.44 21.05
N VAL A 140 4.91 9.16 21.37
CA VAL A 140 6.13 8.36 21.10
C VAL A 140 6.36 8.13 19.61
N SER A 141 5.28 7.96 18.86
CA SER A 141 5.26 7.72 17.42
C SER A 141 4.05 8.45 16.83
N ASP A 142 4.01 8.61 15.51
CA ASP A 142 2.85 9.12 14.79
C ASP A 142 1.71 8.08 14.65
N HIS A 143 1.98 6.84 15.07
CA HIS A 143 1.00 5.78 15.31
C HIS A 143 0.92 5.44 16.80
N PHE A 144 -0.27 5.06 17.26
CA PHE A 144 -0.46 4.36 18.53
C PHE A 144 -0.23 2.86 18.36
N ALA A 145 0.13 2.16 19.44
CA ALA A 145 0.39 0.73 19.38
C ALA A 145 -0.92 -0.07 19.40
N ALA A 146 -0.98 -1.15 18.62
CA ALA A 146 -2.00 -2.18 18.79
C ALA A 146 -1.47 -3.28 19.71
N GLU A 147 -2.27 -3.70 20.68
CA GLU A 147 -1.92 -4.73 21.67
C GLU A 147 -3.05 -5.76 21.78
N THR A 148 -2.70 -7.04 21.90
CA THR A 148 -3.69 -8.10 22.10
C THR A 148 -3.11 -9.24 22.92
N ASP A 149 -3.93 -9.80 23.80
CA ASP A 149 -3.63 -10.99 24.58
C ASP A 149 -4.27 -12.21 23.93
N LEU A 150 -3.43 -13.18 23.52
CA LEU A 150 -3.86 -14.42 22.88
C LEU A 150 -3.72 -15.60 23.84
N ILE A 151 -4.79 -16.37 23.99
CA ILE A 151 -4.78 -17.65 24.71
C ILE A 151 -4.66 -18.76 23.68
N VAL A 152 -3.57 -19.51 23.72
CA VAL A 152 -3.34 -20.67 22.84
C VAL A 152 -4.24 -21.82 23.26
N ASN A 153 -4.95 -22.40 22.29
CA ASN A 153 -5.81 -23.55 22.49
C ASN A 153 -4.96 -24.83 22.59
N GLU A 154 -5.32 -25.75 23.48
CA GLU A 154 -4.66 -27.06 23.59
C GLU A 154 -4.88 -27.93 22.35
N GLN A 155 -6.00 -27.73 21.66
CA GLN A 155 -6.37 -28.44 20.44
C GLN A 155 -6.86 -27.46 19.38
N ALA A 156 -6.55 -27.77 18.12
CA ALA A 156 -6.97 -26.95 16.99
C ALA A 156 -8.49 -27.01 16.81
N VAL A 157 -9.13 -25.85 16.76
CA VAL A 157 -10.55 -25.70 16.46
C VAL A 157 -10.74 -25.70 14.95
N ARG A 158 -11.67 -26.53 14.46
CA ARG A 158 -12.01 -26.57 13.04
C ARG A 158 -12.77 -25.30 12.64
N LYS A 159 -12.20 -24.52 11.72
CA LYS A 159 -12.87 -23.36 11.13
C LYS A 159 -13.96 -23.76 10.14
N PRO A 160 -15.07 -23.01 10.09
CA PRO A 160 -16.05 -23.17 9.02
C PRO A 160 -15.38 -22.91 7.65
N PRO A 161 -15.83 -23.60 6.58
CA PRO A 161 -15.36 -23.29 5.24
C PRO A 161 -15.68 -21.82 4.91
N VAL A 162 -14.79 -21.17 4.18
CA VAL A 162 -15.01 -19.82 3.66
C VAL A 162 -16.05 -19.92 2.54
N ASP A 163 -16.93 -18.93 2.43
CA ASP A 163 -17.90 -18.85 1.34
C ASP A 163 -17.15 -18.68 0.00
N SER A 164 -17.46 -19.54 -0.96
CA SER A 164 -16.88 -19.49 -2.30
C SER A 164 -17.26 -18.21 -3.03
N ASP A 165 -18.45 -17.65 -2.75
CA ASP A 165 -18.91 -16.43 -3.43
C ASP A 165 -18.18 -15.18 -2.92
N ASP A 166 -17.87 -15.11 -1.62
CA ASP A 166 -17.04 -14.04 -1.05
C ASP A 166 -15.61 -14.05 -1.62
N LEU A 167 -15.03 -15.25 -1.81
CA LEU A 167 -13.72 -15.40 -2.43
C LEU A 167 -13.75 -15.00 -3.91
N ARG A 168 -14.79 -15.38 -4.66
CA ARG A 168 -14.97 -14.97 -6.07
C ARG A 168 -15.10 -13.45 -6.20
N LEU A 169 -15.85 -12.82 -5.31
CA LEU A 169 -15.98 -11.37 -5.27
C LEU A 169 -14.63 -10.71 -4.98
N LEU A 170 -13.89 -11.20 -3.97
CA LEU A 170 -12.55 -10.70 -3.65
C LEU A 170 -11.62 -10.78 -4.85
N TYR A 171 -11.55 -11.93 -5.54
CA TYR A 171 -10.67 -12.08 -6.70
C TYR A 171 -11.08 -11.20 -7.87
N THR A 172 -12.39 -11.01 -8.08
CA THR A 172 -12.89 -10.08 -9.11
C THR A 172 -12.47 -8.65 -8.79
N ASP A 173 -12.65 -8.19 -7.55
CA ASP A 173 -12.26 -6.85 -7.13
C ASP A 173 -10.74 -6.62 -7.28
N ILE A 174 -9.92 -7.64 -7.02
CA ILE A 174 -8.46 -7.57 -7.21
C ILE A 174 -8.10 -7.46 -8.69
N LEU A 175 -8.75 -8.23 -9.57
CA LEU A 175 -8.50 -8.17 -11.01
C LEU A 175 -8.92 -6.82 -11.60
N ASP A 176 -10.07 -6.28 -11.17
CA ASP A 176 -10.52 -4.95 -11.57
C ASP A 176 -9.51 -3.86 -11.15
N LEU A 177 -8.97 -3.95 -9.93
CA LEU A 177 -7.91 -3.05 -9.44
C LEU A 177 -6.63 -3.15 -10.28
N ILE A 178 -6.22 -4.37 -10.65
CA ILE A 178 -5.04 -4.59 -11.49
C ILE A 178 -5.25 -3.99 -12.88
N ASP A 179 -6.43 -4.16 -13.48
CA ASP A 179 -6.74 -3.67 -14.81
C ASP A 179 -6.79 -2.14 -14.88
N ASP A 180 -7.39 -1.49 -13.88
CA ASP A 180 -7.36 -0.03 -13.76
C ASP A 180 -5.92 0.50 -13.66
N TYR A 181 -5.10 -0.13 -12.82
CA TYR A 181 -3.72 0.30 -12.63
C TYR A 181 -2.81 0.03 -13.84
N LYS A 182 -2.98 -1.10 -14.54
CA LYS A 182 -2.22 -1.42 -15.76
C LYS A 182 -2.36 -0.34 -16.83
N HIS A 183 -3.57 0.16 -17.05
CA HIS A 183 -3.82 1.21 -18.04
C HIS A 183 -2.98 2.46 -17.72
N THR A 184 -3.00 2.89 -16.46
CA THR A 184 -2.22 4.02 -15.96
C THR A 184 -0.72 3.77 -16.10
N SER A 185 -0.23 2.59 -15.71
CA SER A 185 1.19 2.22 -15.80
C SER A 185 1.72 2.24 -17.25
N ILE A 186 0.95 1.71 -18.21
CA ILE A 186 1.32 1.73 -19.63
C ILE A 186 1.40 3.16 -20.17
N MET A 187 0.43 4.01 -19.83
CA MET A 187 0.43 5.40 -20.26
C MET A 187 1.63 6.16 -19.70
N GLN A 188 1.93 6.02 -18.41
CA GLN A 188 3.08 6.66 -17.78
C GLN A 188 4.39 6.20 -18.43
N ALA A 189 4.58 4.90 -18.65
CA ALA A 189 5.77 4.38 -19.31
C ALA A 189 5.93 4.92 -20.74
N LYS A 190 4.83 4.98 -21.52
CA LYS A 190 4.84 5.54 -22.88
C LYS A 190 5.21 7.02 -22.87
N LEU A 191 4.58 7.83 -22.01
CA LEU A 191 4.85 9.27 -21.91
C LEU A 191 6.32 9.54 -21.55
N ARG A 192 6.88 8.80 -20.59
CA ARG A 192 8.30 8.91 -20.22
C ARG A 192 9.23 8.53 -21.37
N ASN A 193 8.92 7.46 -22.11
CA ASN A 193 9.68 7.05 -23.29
C ASN A 193 9.60 8.10 -24.42
N TYR A 194 8.43 8.71 -24.64
CA TYR A 194 8.30 9.82 -25.59
C TYR A 194 9.10 11.04 -25.16
N HIS A 195 9.07 11.40 -23.88
CA HIS A 195 9.86 12.50 -23.34
C HIS A 195 11.37 12.27 -23.52
N PHE A 196 11.85 11.04 -23.33
CA PHE A 196 13.24 10.66 -23.63
C PHE A 196 13.59 10.88 -25.11
N ILE A 197 12.76 10.37 -26.03
CA ILE A 197 13.01 10.52 -27.48
C ILE A 197 13.00 11.99 -27.89
N ALA A 198 12.02 12.77 -27.39
CA ALA A 198 11.95 14.20 -27.64
C ALA A 198 13.18 14.94 -27.08
N SER A 199 13.64 14.56 -25.88
CA SER A 199 14.84 15.14 -25.26
C SER A 199 16.09 14.90 -26.10
N VAL A 200 16.24 13.73 -26.74
CA VAL A 200 17.36 13.45 -27.66
C VAL A 200 17.32 14.39 -28.87
N ILE A 201 16.15 14.59 -29.47
CA ILE A 201 15.99 15.50 -30.62
C ILE A 201 16.31 16.95 -30.23
N VAL A 202 15.79 17.41 -29.09
CA VAL A 202 16.06 18.74 -28.56
C VAL A 202 17.55 18.91 -28.23
N LEU A 203 18.19 17.90 -27.64
CA LEU A 203 19.61 17.93 -27.33
C LEU A 203 20.47 18.10 -28.59
N ILE A 204 20.16 17.38 -29.67
CA ILE A 204 20.84 17.55 -30.96
C ILE A 204 20.66 18.98 -31.49
N GLY A 205 19.44 19.52 -31.43
CA GLY A 205 19.15 20.90 -31.81
C GLY A 205 19.94 21.94 -31.00
N LEU A 206 20.05 21.74 -29.69
CA LEU A 206 20.82 22.61 -28.80
C LEU A 206 22.32 22.58 -29.12
N LEU A 207 22.88 21.40 -29.39
CA LEU A 207 24.30 21.27 -29.77
C LEU A 207 24.61 21.95 -31.11
N ILE A 208 23.70 21.84 -32.09
CA ILE A 208 23.80 22.57 -33.36
C ILE A 208 23.73 24.08 -33.10
N ALA A 209 22.83 24.54 -32.22
CA ALA A 209 22.71 25.96 -31.88
C ALA A 209 23.97 26.50 -31.19
N VAL A 210 24.63 25.70 -30.33
CA VAL A 210 25.92 26.05 -29.72
C VAL A 210 26.99 26.23 -30.80
N PHE A 211 27.09 25.31 -31.77
CA PHE A 211 28.04 25.40 -32.88
C PHE A 211 27.88 26.69 -33.68
N TRP A 212 26.64 27.01 -34.08
CA TRP A 212 26.35 28.24 -34.83
C TRP A 212 26.51 29.52 -33.99
N GLY A 213 26.18 29.47 -32.69
CA GLY A 213 26.40 30.59 -31.77
C GLY A 213 27.87 30.94 -31.61
N ALA A 214 28.73 29.92 -31.54
CA ALA A 214 30.18 30.08 -31.53
C ALA A 214 30.69 30.65 -32.86
N ALA A 215 30.18 30.17 -34.01
CA ALA A 215 30.55 30.68 -35.33
C ALA A 215 30.23 32.18 -35.51
N HIS A 216 29.19 32.71 -34.85
CA HIS A 216 28.83 34.14 -34.86
C HIS A 216 29.47 34.94 -33.70
N ASN A 217 30.44 34.37 -33.00
CA ASN A 217 31.17 34.99 -31.89
C ASN A 217 30.28 35.44 -30.71
N ARG A 218 29.15 34.74 -30.48
CA ARG A 218 28.20 35.03 -29.39
C ARG A 218 28.38 34.05 -28.23
N ALA A 219 29.47 34.20 -27.48
CA ALA A 219 29.84 33.26 -26.41
C ALA A 219 28.75 33.06 -25.32
N TRP A 220 27.99 34.10 -24.98
CA TRP A 220 26.90 34.02 -24.01
C TRP A 220 25.75 33.09 -24.44
N VAL A 221 25.50 32.97 -25.75
CA VAL A 221 24.48 32.08 -26.32
C VAL A 221 24.89 30.63 -26.13
N GLY A 222 26.18 30.32 -26.33
CA GLY A 222 26.72 28.98 -26.10
C GLY A 222 26.58 28.53 -24.66
N PHE A 223 26.88 29.43 -23.70
CA PHE A 223 26.72 29.14 -22.28
C PHE A 223 25.26 28.78 -21.91
N LEU A 224 24.28 29.57 -22.37
CA LEU A 224 22.86 29.31 -22.09
C LEU A 224 22.37 27.99 -22.69
N PHE A 225 22.72 27.70 -23.94
CA PHE A 225 22.32 26.45 -24.58
C PHE A 225 23.01 25.22 -23.99
N MET A 226 24.25 25.34 -23.51
CA MET A 226 24.91 24.26 -22.76
C MET A 226 24.21 23.96 -21.45
N LEU A 227 23.78 25.00 -20.70
CA LEU A 227 23.01 24.79 -19.47
C LEU A 227 21.68 24.10 -19.77
N ALA A 228 20.96 24.54 -20.80
CA ALA A 228 19.71 23.91 -21.24
C ALA A 228 19.93 22.46 -21.67
N ALA A 229 21.02 22.18 -22.40
CA ALA A 229 21.37 20.84 -22.86
C ALA A 229 21.61 19.88 -21.69
N ILE A 230 22.26 20.34 -20.62
CA ILE A 230 22.45 19.52 -19.40
C ILE A 230 21.10 19.18 -18.77
N VAL A 231 20.21 20.16 -18.60
CA VAL A 231 18.89 19.92 -18.01
C VAL A 231 18.10 18.91 -18.84
N VAL A 232 18.01 19.11 -20.16
CA VAL A 232 17.30 18.22 -21.08
C VAL A 232 17.91 16.82 -21.09
N ALA A 233 19.23 16.70 -21.08
CA ALA A 233 19.92 15.42 -21.06
C ALA A 233 19.63 14.65 -19.77
N VAL A 234 19.70 15.32 -18.61
CA VAL A 234 19.45 14.70 -17.30
C VAL A 234 17.99 14.25 -17.19
N THR A 235 17.03 15.15 -17.46
CA THR A 235 15.60 14.80 -17.32
C THR A 235 15.17 13.73 -18.31
N GLY A 236 15.61 13.85 -19.58
CA GLY A 236 15.34 12.87 -20.62
C GLY A 236 15.92 11.50 -20.27
N LEU A 237 17.19 11.42 -19.84
CA LEU A 237 17.83 10.16 -19.46
C LEU A 237 17.12 9.49 -18.29
N LEU A 238 16.76 10.23 -17.24
CA LEU A 238 16.03 9.70 -16.10
C LEU A 238 14.67 9.14 -16.51
N ASP A 239 13.92 9.85 -17.35
CA ASP A 239 12.64 9.35 -17.87
C ASP A 239 12.80 8.14 -18.79
N GLY A 240 13.85 8.08 -19.60
CA GLY A 240 14.16 6.90 -20.41
C GLY A 240 14.45 5.67 -19.56
N LEU A 241 15.24 5.82 -18.49
CA LEU A 241 15.51 4.73 -17.54
C LEU A 241 14.23 4.27 -16.83
N MET A 242 13.40 5.21 -16.35
CA MET A 242 12.11 4.90 -15.71
C MET A 242 11.13 4.22 -16.67
N GLY A 243 10.95 4.77 -17.88
CA GLY A 243 10.02 4.23 -18.86
C GLY A 243 10.42 2.87 -19.43
N PHE A 244 11.72 2.62 -19.63
CA PHE A 244 12.20 1.38 -20.25
C PHE A 244 12.48 0.25 -19.25
N LEU A 245 13.17 0.54 -18.14
CA LEU A 245 13.55 -0.48 -17.16
C LEU A 245 12.39 -0.72 -16.19
N PHE A 246 11.97 0.32 -15.46
CA PHE A 246 10.95 0.18 -14.43
C PHE A 246 9.58 -0.16 -15.03
N GLY A 247 9.17 0.48 -16.13
CA GLY A 247 7.91 0.15 -16.80
C GLY A 247 7.80 -1.31 -17.25
N ARG A 248 8.92 -1.95 -17.63
CA ARG A 248 8.94 -3.39 -17.98
C ARG A 248 8.87 -4.30 -16.76
N CYS A 249 9.63 -3.97 -15.71
CA CYS A 249 9.60 -4.72 -14.45
C CYS A 249 8.21 -4.67 -13.84
N GLU A 250 7.61 -3.48 -13.79
CA GLU A 250 6.27 -3.25 -13.28
C GLU A 250 5.21 -4.07 -14.03
N MET A 251 5.21 -4.01 -15.36
CA MET A 251 4.25 -4.77 -16.18
C MET A 251 4.42 -6.30 -16.02
N ARG A 252 5.64 -6.78 -15.79
CA ARG A 252 5.89 -8.20 -15.50
C ARG A 252 5.32 -8.59 -14.14
N GLY A 253 5.58 -7.79 -13.11
CA GLY A 253 5.02 -8.02 -11.77
C GLY A 253 3.49 -8.01 -11.76
N LEU A 254 2.87 -7.07 -12.47
CA LEU A 254 1.40 -7.01 -12.58
C LEU A 254 0.81 -8.24 -13.29
N ARG A 255 1.45 -8.72 -14.36
CA ARG A 255 0.98 -9.92 -15.07
C ARG A 255 1.15 -11.19 -14.24
N GLU A 256 2.25 -11.29 -13.50
CA GLU A 256 2.46 -12.40 -12.57
C GLU A 256 1.38 -12.39 -11.50
N PHE A 257 1.15 -11.25 -10.85
CA PHE A 257 0.11 -11.11 -9.82
C PHE A 257 -1.29 -11.42 -10.37
N GLU A 258 -1.63 -10.89 -11.55
CA GLU A 258 -2.88 -11.23 -12.26
C GLU A 258 -3.01 -12.73 -12.49
N SER A 259 -2.00 -13.37 -13.08
CA SER A 259 -2.05 -14.79 -13.42
C SER A 259 -2.24 -15.68 -12.19
N GLU A 260 -1.65 -15.29 -11.06
CA GLU A 260 -1.85 -16.01 -9.79
C GLU A 260 -3.28 -15.89 -9.26
N VAL A 261 -3.87 -14.69 -9.33
CA VAL A 261 -5.25 -14.44 -8.88
C VAL A 261 -6.25 -15.12 -9.82
N GLU A 262 -6.02 -15.07 -11.14
CA GLU A 262 -6.83 -15.80 -12.13
C GLU A 262 -6.80 -17.31 -11.88
N LEU A 263 -5.61 -17.87 -11.64
CA LEU A 263 -5.47 -19.29 -11.31
C LEU A 263 -6.23 -19.64 -10.03
N ALA A 264 -6.10 -18.82 -8.99
CA ALA A 264 -6.82 -19.02 -7.74
C ALA A 264 -8.35 -18.95 -7.92
N ARG A 265 -8.84 -18.05 -8.78
CA ARG A 265 -10.25 -17.96 -9.15
C ARG A 265 -10.73 -19.19 -9.91
N HIS A 266 -9.97 -19.67 -10.90
CA HIS A 266 -10.31 -20.88 -11.65
C HIS A 266 -10.36 -22.14 -10.79
N VAL A 267 -9.54 -22.24 -9.74
CA VAL A 267 -9.59 -23.38 -8.80
C VAL A 267 -10.88 -23.40 -7.96
N LEU A 268 -11.60 -22.26 -7.86
CA LEU A 268 -12.90 -22.18 -7.18
C LEU A 268 -14.09 -22.53 -8.08
N GLU A 269 -13.89 -22.63 -9.40
CA GLU A 269 -14.92 -23.00 -10.40
C GLU A 269 -15.04 -24.54 -10.53
#